data_AF-A0A6J4MRV3-F1
#
_entry.id   AF-A0A6J4MRV3-F1
#
_cell.length_a   1.000
_cell.length_b   1.000
_cell.length_c   1.000
_cell.angle_alpha   90.00
_cell.angle_beta   90.00
_cell.angle_gamma   90.00
#
_symmetry.space_group_name_H-M   'P 1'
#
loop_
_entity.id
_entity.type
_entity.pdbx_description
1 polymer ?
#
loop_
_entity_poly.entity_id
_entity_poly.type
_entity_poly.pdbx_seq_one_letter_code
_entity_poly.pdbx_strand_id
1 'polypeptide(L)' 'MSVTAPLGFRASAATAGLKASGAPDMAVIVNDGPRSAAAGVFT' A
#
# COMPACT_ATOMS: atom_id res chain seq x y z
N MET A 1 -13.98 -6.52 0.78
CA MET A 1 -13.09 -6.47 1.97
C MET A 1 -11.68 -6.24 1.47
N SER A 2 -10.93 -5.25 1.98
CA SER A 2 -9.61 -4.82 1.45
C SER A 2 -8.65 -4.43 2.60
N VAL A 3 -7.43 -3.97 2.27
CA VAL A 3 -6.34 -3.64 3.22
C VAL A 3 -6.68 -2.54 4.23
N THR A 4 -7.70 -1.72 3.96
CA THR A 4 -8.21 -0.68 4.87
C THR A 4 -9.39 -1.15 5.74
N ALA A 5 -9.79 -2.42 5.64
CA ALA A 5 -10.87 -2.96 6.49
C ALA A 5 -10.46 -3.04 7.97
N PRO A 6 -9.22 -3.43 8.34
CA PRO A 6 -8.75 -3.32 9.72
C PRO A 6 -8.50 -1.85 10.11
N LEU A 7 -8.76 -1.51 11.38
CA LEU A 7 -8.43 -0.20 11.93
C LEU A 7 -6.90 0.01 11.94
N GLY A 8 -6.47 1.25 11.76
CA GLY A 8 -5.05 1.63 11.78
C GLY A 8 -4.31 1.42 10.46
N PHE A 9 -5.00 1.13 9.35
CA PHE A 9 -4.41 1.05 8.02
C PHE A 9 -5.03 2.06 7.06
N ARG A 10 -4.18 2.84 6.39
CA ARG A 10 -4.57 3.73 5.28
C ARG A 10 -3.87 3.29 4.00
N ALA A 11 -4.53 3.51 2.86
CA ALA A 11 -3.97 3.19 1.55
C ALA A 11 -4.28 4.28 0.53
N SER A 12 -3.38 4.49 -0.41
CA SER A 12 -3.58 5.37 -1.57
C SER A 12 -2.80 4.84 -2.77
N ALA A 13 -3.20 5.25 -3.98
CA ALA A 13 -2.53 4.92 -5.22
C ALA A 13 -2.46 6.16 -6.14
N ALA A 14 -1.44 6.22 -6.99
CA ALA A 14 -1.20 7.32 -7.90
C ALA A 14 -0.59 6.84 -9.23
N THR A 15 -0.64 7.72 -10.23
CA THR A 15 0.16 7.61 -11.46
C THR A 15 1.43 8.46 -11.27
N ALA A 16 2.57 7.80 -11.11
CA ALA A 16 3.89 8.42 -11.00
C ALA A 16 4.68 8.40 -12.32
N GLY A 17 4.16 7.78 -13.39
CA GLY A 17 4.76 7.79 -14.72
C GLY A 17 5.76 6.65 -14.97
N LEU A 18 5.74 5.60 -14.14
CA LEU A 18 6.49 4.37 -14.37
C LEU A 18 5.89 3.56 -15.52
N LYS A 19 4.56 3.57 -15.66
CA LYS A 19 3.87 2.89 -16.76
C LYS A 19 3.60 3.89 -17.89
N ALA A 20 4.11 3.59 -19.09
CA ALA A 20 3.85 4.38 -20.29
C ALA A 20 2.36 4.50 -20.64
N SER A 21 1.52 3.54 -20.19
CA SER A 21 0.07 3.58 -20.38
C SER A 21 -0.66 4.66 -19.57
N GLY A 22 0.00 5.29 -18.60
CA GLY A 22 -0.62 6.27 -17.70
C GLY A 22 -1.55 5.66 -16.64
N ALA A 23 -1.68 4.33 -16.60
CA ALA A 23 -2.40 3.64 -15.55
C ALA A 23 -1.69 3.79 -14.18
N PRO A 24 -2.43 3.76 -13.05
CA PRO A 24 -1.82 3.82 -11.73
C PRO A 24 -0.70 2.78 -11.56
N ASP A 25 0.43 3.24 -11.03
CA ASP A 25 1.69 2.49 -11.01
C ASP A 25 2.42 2.58 -9.67
N MET A 26 1.91 3.38 -8.75
CA MET A 26 2.40 3.47 -7.39
C MET A 26 1.26 3.32 -6.39
N ALA A 27 1.55 2.62 -5.31
CA ALA A 27 0.65 2.45 -4.19
C ALA A 27 1.42 2.57 -2.88
N VAL A 28 0.74 3.06 -1.85
CA VAL A 28 1.25 3.12 -0.48
C VAL A 28 0.21 2.54 0.46
N ILE A 29 0.69 1.79 1.45
CA ILE A 29 -0.09 1.35 2.60
C ILE A 29 0.67 1.83 3.85
N VAL A 30 -0.05 2.51 4.74
CA VAL A 30 0.50 3.03 5.99
C VAL A 30 -0.17 2.29 7.15
N ASN A 31 0.64 1.71 8.02
CA ASN A 31 0.22 1.26 9.34
C ASN A 31 0.40 2.43 10.31
N ASP A 32 -0.71 2.98 10.81
CA ASP A 32 -0.72 4.12 11.75
C ASP A 32 -0.32 3.73 13.18
N GLY A 33 -0.04 2.45 13.46
CA GLY A 33 0.43 1.97 14.75
C GLY A 33 -0.70 1.64 15.74
N PRO A 34 -0.35 1.34 17.02
CA PRO A 34 0.96 1.51 17.66
C PRO A 34 1.96 0.37 17.41
N ARG A 35 1.51 -0.74 16.82
CA ARG A 35 2.38 -1.90 16.55
C ARG A 35 2.94 -1.84 15.14
N SER A 36 4.20 -2.20 14.97
CA SER A 36 4.91 -2.22 13.68
C SER A 36 5.34 -3.63 13.24
N ALA A 37 4.65 -4.67 13.73
CA ALA A 37 4.97 -6.05 13.37
C ALA A 37 4.77 -6.30 11.86
N ALA A 38 5.76 -6.93 11.23
CA ALA A 38 5.76 -7.28 9.81
C ALA A 38 6.54 -8.58 9.60
N ALA A 39 6.21 -9.31 8.53
CA ALA A 39 6.94 -10.48 8.07
C ALA A 39 6.92 -10.52 6.54
N GLY A 40 8.00 -10.99 5.93
CA GLY A 40 8.13 -11.12 4.48
C GLY A 40 8.95 -12.34 4.11
N VAL A 41 8.53 -13.03 3.05
CA VAL A 41 9.30 -14.10 2.40
C VAL A 41 9.59 -13.67 0.97
N PHE A 42 10.70 -14.15 0.42
CA PHE A 42 11.21 -13.73 -0.89
C PHE A 42 11.39 -14.96 -1.79
N THR A 43 11.25 -14.75 -3.09
CA THR A 43 11.46 -15.77 -4.14
C THR A 43 12.93 -16.08 -4.32
#